data_AF-A0AAV0XBK5-F1
#
_entry.id   AF-A0AAV0XBK5-F1
#
_cell.length_a   1.000
_cell.length_b   1.000
_cell.length_c   1.000
_cell.angle_alpha   90.00
_cell.angle_beta   90.00
_cell.angle_gamma   90.00
#
_symmetry.space_group_name_H-M   'P 1'
#
loop_
_entity.id
_entity.type
_entity.pdbx_description
1 polymer ?
#
loop_
_entity_poly.entity_id
_entity_poly.type
_entity_poly.pdbx_seq_one_letter_code
_entity_poly.pdbx_strand_id
1 'polypeptide(L)'
;MLTAITTPTFVVILSIIAKYSAKLETVSTLLQGIDVDLQEATKHIQDLLSMLEIDRNNCENLFNTIFNEVKLVASKIDLELKLPRRNIKQVHRENYSTNDVKVYFRQSLFIP
;
A
#
# COMPACT_ATOMS: atom_id res chain seq x y z
N MET A 1 17.32 0.74 13.60
CA MET A 1 16.78 0.36 12.27
C MET A 1 15.95 -0.92 12.32
N LEU A 2 16.45 -2.03 12.87
CA LEU A 2 15.74 -3.32 12.87
C LEU A 2 14.32 -3.25 13.46
N THR A 3 14.13 -2.52 14.56
CA THR A 3 12.83 -2.33 15.23
C THR A 3 11.80 -1.56 14.41
N ALA A 4 12.22 -0.73 13.45
CA ALA A 4 11.31 0.03 12.59
C ALA A 4 10.78 -0.84 11.43
N ILE A 5 11.63 -1.73 10.92
CA ILE A 5 11.34 -2.66 9.81
C ILE A 5 10.40 -3.78 10.28
N THR A 6 10.40 -4.11 11.57
CA THR A 6 9.51 -5.13 12.16
C THR A 6 8.22 -4.53 12.74
N THR A 7 7.77 -3.36 12.26
CA THR A 7 6.47 -2.81 12.70
C THR A 7 5.33 -3.28 11.79
N PRO A 8 4.11 -3.49 12.32
CA PRO A 8 2.96 -3.86 11.49
C PRO A 8 2.71 -2.86 10.36
N THR A 9 2.90 -1.57 10.63
CA THR A 9 2.81 -0.50 9.64
C THR A 9 3.81 -0.68 8.51
N PHE A 10 5.07 -0.98 8.82
CA PHE A 10 6.09 -1.19 7.80
C PHE A 10 5.76 -2.40 6.90
N VAL A 11 5.40 -3.53 7.50
CA VAL A 11 5.08 -4.75 6.73
C VAL A 11 3.88 -4.51 5.81
N VAL A 12 2.82 -3.85 6.32
CA VAL A 12 1.65 -3.51 5.49
C VAL A 12 2.03 -2.58 4.34
N ILE A 13 2.77 -1.50 4.60
CA ILE A 13 3.20 -0.55 3.55
C ILE A 13 4.07 -1.26 2.50
N LEU A 14 5.01 -2.11 2.95
CA LEU A 14 5.88 -2.84 2.05
C LEU A 14 5.09 -3.76 1.11
N SER A 15 4.08 -4.47 1.63
CA SER A 15 3.19 -5.30 0.81
C SER A 15 2.37 -4.48 -0.20
N ILE A 16 1.89 -3.29 0.20
CA ILE A 16 1.18 -2.39 -0.71
C ILE A 16 2.11 -1.89 -1.82
N ILE A 17 3.32 -1.43 -1.47
CA ILE A 17 4.32 -0.96 -2.44
C ILE A 17 4.67 -2.08 -3.42
N ALA A 18 4.93 -3.28 -2.92
CA ALA A 18 5.29 -4.42 -3.76
C ALA A 18 4.24 -4.72 -4.86
N LYS A 19 2.95 -4.57 -4.57
CA LYS A 19 1.88 -4.74 -5.56
C LYS A 19 1.96 -3.72 -6.71
N TYR A 20 2.29 -2.46 -6.42
CA TYR A 20 2.28 -1.39 -7.42
C TYR A 20 3.65 -1.16 -8.09
N SER A 21 4.75 -1.56 -7.45
CA SER A 21 6.11 -1.33 -7.95
C SER A 21 6.32 -1.82 -9.38
N ALA A 22 5.88 -3.05 -9.71
CA ALA A 22 6.08 -3.61 -11.05
C ALA A 22 5.37 -2.80 -12.16
N LYS A 23 4.25 -2.13 -11.83
CA LYS A 23 3.50 -1.31 -12.79
C LYS A 23 4.08 0.08 -12.93
N LEU A 24 4.57 0.65 -11.84
CA LEU A 24 5.28 1.93 -11.83
C LEU A 24 6.65 1.83 -12.53
N GLU A 25 7.31 0.67 -12.44
CA GLU A 25 8.60 0.41 -13.07
C GLU A 25 8.56 0.61 -14.59
N THR A 26 7.51 0.12 -15.27
CA THR A 26 7.34 0.30 -16.71
C THR A 26 7.33 1.78 -17.11
N VAL A 27 6.51 2.58 -16.44
CA VAL A 27 6.40 4.02 -16.69
C VAL A 27 7.71 4.73 -16.35
N SER A 28 8.32 4.37 -15.21
CA SER A 28 9.58 4.96 -14.76
C SER A 28 10.72 4.70 -15.75
N THR A 29 10.80 3.50 -16.31
CA THR A 29 11.85 3.10 -17.25
C THR A 29 11.71 3.87 -18.56
N LEU A 30 10.49 3.98 -19.06
CA LEU A 30 10.20 4.67 -20.31
C LEU A 30 10.47 6.18 -20.21
N LEU A 31 10.06 6.82 -19.10
CA LEU A 31 10.30 8.24 -18.86
C LEU A 31 11.77 8.59 -18.57
N GLN A 32 12.57 7.63 -18.12
CA GLN A 32 14.00 7.80 -17.86
C GLN A 32 14.89 7.38 -19.05
N GLY A 33 14.28 6.98 -20.18
CA GLY A 33 14.99 6.66 -21.41
C GLY A 33 15.73 7.87 -22.00
N ILE A 34 16.80 7.60 -22.76
CA ILE A 34 17.57 8.65 -23.46
C ILE A 34 16.70 9.33 -24.52
N ASP A 35 15.94 8.53 -25.28
CA ASP A 35 14.91 8.97 -26.20
C ASP A 35 13.55 8.55 -25.63
N VAL A 36 12.68 9.52 -25.35
CA VAL A 36 11.38 9.28 -24.73
C VAL A 36 10.28 9.36 -25.79
N ASP A 37 9.64 8.24 -26.08
CA ASP A 37 8.37 8.24 -26.82
C ASP A 37 7.25 8.71 -25.89
N LEU A 38 6.92 9.99 -25.97
CA LEU A 38 5.87 10.60 -25.14
C LEU A 38 4.47 10.05 -25.44
N GLN A 39 4.22 9.56 -26.66
CA GLN A 39 2.93 8.98 -27.02
C GLN A 39 2.76 7.61 -26.35
N GLU A 40 3.80 6.77 -26.40
CA GLU A 40 3.83 5.48 -25.69
C GLU A 40 3.77 5.69 -24.17
N ALA A 41 4.51 6.67 -23.64
CA ALA A 41 4.47 7.05 -22.23
C ALA A 41 3.05 7.39 -21.77
N THR A 42 2.37 8.23 -22.55
CA THR A 42 1.02 8.71 -22.22
C THR A 42 0.03 7.55 -22.19
N LYS A 43 0.14 6.60 -23.13
CA LYS A 43 -0.69 5.40 -23.15
C LYS A 43 -0.49 4.56 -21.89
N HIS A 44 0.75 4.28 -21.51
CA HIS A 44 1.04 3.51 -20.29
C HIS A 44 0.58 4.21 -19.01
N ILE A 45 0.66 5.55 -18.96
CA ILE A 45 0.13 6.34 -17.85
C ILE A 45 -1.40 6.22 -17.78
N GLN A 46 -2.09 6.28 -18.90
CA GLN A 46 -3.56 6.10 -18.94
C GLN A 46 -3.96 4.70 -18.45
N ASP A 47 -3.27 3.66 -18.90
CA ASP A 47 -3.51 2.28 -18.45
C ASP A 47 -3.28 2.14 -16.93
N LEU A 48 -2.23 2.77 -16.40
CA LEU A 48 -1.94 2.81 -14.96
C LEU A 48 -3.08 3.51 -14.18
N LEU A 49 -3.55 4.66 -14.67
CA LEU A 49 -4.63 5.41 -14.04
C LEU A 49 -5.94 4.60 -14.00
N SER A 50 -6.30 3.95 -15.11
CA SER A 50 -7.49 3.09 -15.16
C SER A 50 -7.37 1.90 -14.20
N MET A 51 -6.19 1.29 -14.08
CA MET A 51 -5.97 0.21 -13.11
C MET A 51 -6.11 0.69 -11.67
N LEU A 52 -5.53 1.85 -11.33
CA LEU A 52 -5.67 2.45 -10.00
C LEU A 52 -7.12 2.79 -9.67
N GLU A 53 -7.90 3.27 -10.64
CA GLU A 53 -9.33 3.53 -10.46
C GLU A 53 -10.14 2.26 -10.19
N ILE A 54 -9.85 1.17 -10.92
CA ILE A 54 -10.47 -0.15 -10.66
C ILE A 54 -10.12 -0.65 -9.26
N ASP A 55 -8.84 -0.57 -8.89
CA ASP A 55 -8.36 -0.99 -7.57
C ASP A 55 -8.97 -0.15 -6.44
N ARG A 56 -9.18 1.15 -6.66
CA ARG A 56 -9.87 2.08 -5.74
C ARG A 56 -11.33 1.68 -5.53
N ASN A 57 -12.04 1.39 -6.62
CA ASN A 57 -13.44 0.98 -6.57
C ASN A 57 -13.62 -0.42 -5.95
N ASN A 58 -12.60 -1.27 -6.01
CA ASN A 58 -12.58 -2.62 -5.44
C ASN A 58 -11.69 -2.73 -4.18
N CYS A 59 -11.48 -1.62 -3.47
CA CYS A 59 -10.44 -1.53 -2.43
C CYS A 59 -10.62 -2.53 -1.29
N GLU A 60 -11.85 -2.91 -0.92
CA GLU A 60 -12.08 -3.83 0.19
C GLU A 60 -11.60 -5.24 -0.11
N ASN A 61 -11.96 -5.77 -1.28
CA ASN A 61 -11.55 -7.11 -1.71
C ASN A 61 -10.04 -7.16 -1.94
N LEU A 62 -9.52 -6.13 -2.59
CA LEU A 62 -8.11 -6.02 -2.91
C LEU A 62 -7.25 -5.94 -1.64
N PHE A 63 -7.64 -5.09 -0.70
CA PHE A 63 -6.95 -5.00 0.58
C PHE A 63 -7.04 -6.30 1.36
N ASN A 64 -8.15 -7.03 1.27
CA ASN A 64 -8.29 -8.32 1.93
C ASN A 64 -7.23 -9.33 1.43
N THR A 65 -6.96 -9.37 0.13
CA THR A 65 -5.89 -10.19 -0.46
C THR A 65 -4.52 -9.79 0.08
N ILE A 66 -4.19 -8.49 0.01
CA ILE A 66 -2.91 -7.95 0.52
C ILE A 66 -2.76 -8.25 2.02
N PHE A 67 -3.81 -8.07 2.80
CA PHE A 67 -3.77 -8.26 4.25
C PHE A 67 -3.60 -9.74 4.63
N ASN A 68 -4.07 -10.68 3.80
CA ASN A 68 -3.80 -12.10 4.00
C ASN A 68 -2.33 -12.43 3.77
N GLU A 69 -1.67 -11.84 2.77
CA GLU A 69 -0.23 -11.97 2.56
C GLU A 69 0.55 -11.36 3.74
N VAL A 70 0.15 -10.19 4.22
CA VAL A 70 0.73 -9.56 5.41
C VAL A 70 0.66 -10.49 6.61
N LYS A 71 -0.48 -11.17 6.84
CA LYS A 71 -0.60 -12.16 7.94
C LYS A 71 0.39 -13.31 7.80
N LEU A 72 0.60 -13.81 6.58
CA LEU A 72 1.58 -14.88 6.32
C LEU A 72 3.01 -14.41 6.57
N VAL A 73 3.35 -13.19 6.17
CA VAL A 73 4.68 -12.61 6.44
C VAL A 73 4.85 -12.39 7.93
N ALA A 74 3.85 -11.82 8.61
CA ALA A 74 3.87 -11.54 10.03
C ALA A 74 4.07 -12.82 10.87
N SER A 75 3.43 -13.94 10.50
CA SER A 75 3.64 -15.21 11.22
C SER A 75 5.06 -15.76 11.06
N LYS A 76 5.69 -15.58 9.89
CA LYS A 76 7.07 -16.03 9.64
C LYS A 76 8.10 -15.28 10.47
N ILE A 77 7.83 -14.03 10.83
CA ILE A 77 8.73 -13.18 11.60
C ILE A 77 8.29 -13.00 13.06
N ASP A 78 7.31 -13.79 13.51
CA ASP A 78 6.69 -13.71 14.85
C ASP A 78 6.23 -12.28 15.22
N LEU A 79 5.60 -11.59 14.26
CA LEU A 79 5.07 -10.24 14.41
C LEU A 79 3.58 -10.25 14.69
N GLU A 80 3.19 -9.67 15.83
CA GLU A 80 1.79 -9.43 16.17
C GLU A 80 1.22 -8.24 15.39
N LEU A 81 0.19 -8.49 14.57
CA LEU A 81 -0.58 -7.43 13.91
C LEU A 81 -1.61 -6.83 14.87
N LYS A 82 -1.28 -5.66 15.43
CA LYS A 82 -2.15 -4.92 16.34
C LYS A 82 -2.35 -3.47 15.92
N LEU A 83 -3.42 -2.88 16.44
CA LEU A 83 -3.65 -1.45 16.32
C LEU A 83 -2.52 -0.67 17.00
N PRO A 84 -2.07 0.45 16.42
CA PRO A 84 -1.17 1.35 17.12
C PRO A 84 -1.89 1.98 18.31
N ARG A 85 -1.11 2.38 19.31
CA ARG A 85 -1.64 3.06 20.50
C ARG A 85 -2.36 4.35 20.10
N ARG A 86 -3.61 4.48 20.54
CA ARG A 86 -4.42 5.70 20.39
C ARG A 86 -4.28 6.58 21.63
N ASN A 87 -4.11 7.87 21.44
CA ASN A 87 -4.14 8.87 22.52
C ASN A 87 -5.42 9.70 22.40
N ILE A 88 -5.91 10.23 23.54
CA ILE A 88 -7.13 11.05 23.61
C ILE A 88 -7.06 12.26 22.67
N LYS A 89 -5.87 12.84 22.48
CA LYS A 89 -5.59 13.84 21.46
C LYS A 89 -4.46 13.34 20.57
N GLN A 90 -4.74 13.18 19.28
CA GLN A 90 -3.73 13.05 18.23
C GLN A 90 -3.87 14.28 17.33
N VAL A 91 -2.83 15.09 17.24
CA VAL A 91 -2.84 16.35 16.47
C VAL A 91 -2.40 16.12 15.02
N HIS A 92 -1.54 15.12 14.80
CA HIS A 92 -0.88 14.88 13.51
C HIS A 92 -1.32 13.58 12.81
N ARG A 93 -2.26 12.82 13.39
CA ARG A 93 -2.76 11.57 12.80
C ARG A 93 -4.26 11.44 13.02
N GLU A 94 -4.93 10.93 12.00
CA GLU A 94 -6.34 10.58 12.05
C GLU A 94 -6.62 9.47 13.07
N ASN A 95 -7.67 9.69 13.84
CA ASN A 95 -8.12 8.79 14.91
C ASN A 95 -9.26 7.89 14.38
N TYR A 96 -8.97 7.02 13.42
CA TYR A 96 -9.96 6.11 12.82
C TYR A 96 -10.77 5.34 13.87
N SER A 97 -12.09 5.48 13.88
CA SER A 97 -13.01 4.91 14.88
C SER A 97 -13.28 3.42 14.68
N THR A 98 -12.24 2.63 14.39
CA THR A 98 -12.33 1.18 14.21
C THR A 98 -11.47 0.44 15.22
N ASN A 99 -11.98 -0.71 15.66
CA ASN A 99 -11.26 -1.67 16.49
C ASN A 99 -10.76 -2.87 15.67
N ASP A 100 -11.09 -2.94 14.38
CA ASP A 100 -10.60 -3.98 13.48
C ASP A 100 -9.25 -3.54 12.88
N VAL A 101 -8.21 -4.33 13.13
CA VAL A 101 -6.84 -4.12 12.65
C VAL A 101 -6.78 -4.02 11.12
N LYS A 102 -7.52 -4.87 10.41
CA LYS A 102 -7.58 -4.85 8.94
C LYS A 102 -8.22 -3.56 8.46
N VAL A 103 -9.37 -3.21 9.01
CA VAL A 103 -10.09 -1.98 8.62
C VAL A 103 -9.25 -0.74 8.92
N TYR A 104 -8.53 -0.74 10.05
CA TYR A 104 -7.62 0.33 10.42
C TYR A 104 -6.52 0.53 9.39
N PHE A 105 -5.79 -0.53 9.05
CA PHE A 105 -4.70 -0.43 8.08
C PHE A 105 -5.21 -0.10 6.68
N ARG A 106 -6.41 -0.57 6.32
CA ARG A 106 -7.05 -0.16 5.08
C ARG A 106 -7.25 1.35 5.03
N GLN A 107 -7.97 1.90 6.00
CA GLN A 107 -8.32 3.32 6.03
C GLN A 107 -7.11 4.24 6.21
N SER A 108 -6.08 3.78 6.94
CA SER A 108 -4.91 4.61 7.27
C SER A 108 -3.77 4.55 6.26
N LEU A 109 -3.64 3.44 5.51
CA LEU A 109 -2.49 3.20 4.64
C LEU A 109 -2.88 2.81 3.22
N PHE A 110 -4.08 2.26 3.03
CA PHE A 110 -4.51 1.70 1.76
C PHE A 110 -5.61 2.55 1.14
N ILE A 111 -5.16 3.53 0.36
CA ILE A 111 -5.96 4.15 -0.68
C ILE A 111 -5.11 4.09 -1.95
N PRO A 112 -5.29 3.08 -2.81
CA PRO A 112 -4.90 3.23 -4.21
C PRO A 112 -5.84 4.19 -4.91
#